data_AF-A0A2S0HSP7-F1
#
_entry.id   AF-A0A2S0HSP7-F1
#
_cell.length_a   1.000
_cell.length_b   1.000
_cell.length_c   1.000
_cell.angle_alpha   90.00
_cell.angle_beta   90.00
_cell.angle_gamma   90.00
#
_symmetry.space_group_name_H-M   'P 1'
#
loop_
_entity.id
_entity.type
_entity.pdbx_description
1 polymer ?
#
loop_
_entity_poly.entity_id
_entity_poly.type
_entity_poly.pdbx_seq_one_letter_code
_entity_poly.pdbx_strand_id
1 'polypeptide(L)'
;MKSDLYTKTILTIIAFCLTVNLVHELELVPKAYATETTPSNLSTEYALVPISEANTMDVRIVDINTYDELNVNLKSVDTYDEVKVNIKSIDTSDELDVNIDEIGGGWISNGGPIKVKID
;
A
#
# COMPACT_ATOMS: atom_id res chain seq x y z
N MET A 1 -27.58 64.98 -27.06
CA MET A 1 -28.00 64.09 -25.96
C MET A 1 -27.80 62.60 -26.25
N LYS A 2 -28.09 62.08 -27.46
CA LYS A 2 -27.94 60.63 -27.76
C LYS A 2 -26.47 60.15 -27.70
N SER A 3 -25.53 60.91 -28.27
CA SER A 3 -24.09 60.56 -28.32
C SER A 3 -23.44 60.42 -26.92
N ASP A 4 -23.90 61.18 -25.95
CA ASP A 4 -23.39 61.14 -24.57
C ASP A 4 -23.75 59.80 -23.87
N LEU A 5 -24.97 59.31 -24.08
CA LEU A 5 -25.42 58.02 -23.56
C LEU A 5 -24.65 56.84 -24.18
N TYR A 6 -24.39 56.90 -25.50
CA TYR A 6 -23.61 55.86 -26.20
C TYR A 6 -22.17 55.81 -25.70
N THR A 7 -21.53 56.97 -25.57
CA THR A 7 -20.13 57.07 -25.10
C THR A 7 -20.01 56.57 -23.66
N LYS A 8 -20.94 56.97 -22.78
CA LYS A 8 -20.96 56.52 -21.39
C LYS A 8 -21.17 55.01 -21.26
N THR A 9 -22.06 54.43 -22.08
CA THR A 9 -22.29 52.99 -22.11
C THR A 9 -21.04 52.22 -22.54
N ILE A 10 -20.40 52.63 -23.63
CA ILE A 10 -19.17 51.99 -24.14
C ILE A 10 -18.04 52.10 -23.10
N LEU A 11 -17.86 53.29 -22.50
CA LEU A 11 -16.83 53.50 -21.48
C LEU A 11 -17.06 52.62 -20.24
N THR A 12 -18.31 52.41 -19.85
CA THR A 12 -18.68 51.53 -18.72
C THR A 12 -18.35 50.07 -19.04
N ILE A 13 -18.63 49.61 -20.26
CA ILE A 13 -18.29 48.24 -20.71
C ILE A 13 -16.77 48.04 -20.71
N ILE A 14 -16.01 48.99 -21.25
CA ILE A 14 -14.54 48.92 -21.28
C ILE A 14 -13.98 48.89 -19.85
N ALA A 15 -14.47 49.75 -18.96
CA ALA A 15 -14.05 49.78 -17.56
C ALA A 15 -14.35 48.45 -16.84
N PHE A 16 -15.51 47.84 -17.10
CA PHE A 16 -15.85 46.53 -16.55
C PHE A 16 -14.91 45.43 -17.05
N CYS A 17 -14.64 45.35 -18.36
CA CYS A 17 -13.71 44.38 -18.92
C CYS A 17 -12.28 44.52 -18.35
N LEU A 18 -11.79 45.75 -18.20
CA LEU A 18 -10.48 46.01 -17.61
C LEU A 18 -10.42 45.61 -16.14
N THR A 19 -11.52 45.81 -15.40
CA THR A 19 -11.61 45.40 -13.99
C THR A 19 -11.53 43.88 -13.86
N VAL A 20 -12.23 43.12 -14.71
CA VAL A 20 -12.17 41.64 -14.71
C VAL A 20 -10.77 41.14 -15.07
N ASN A 21 -10.13 41.71 -16.09
CA ASN A 21 -8.76 41.33 -16.46
C ASN A 21 -7.76 41.61 -15.33
N LEU A 22 -7.88 42.75 -14.65
CA LEU A 22 -7.03 43.09 -13.51
C LEU A 22 -7.20 42.10 -12.35
N VAL A 23 -8.44 41.68 -12.05
CA VAL A 23 -8.71 40.66 -11.02
C VAL A 23 -8.07 39.31 -11.38
N HIS A 24 -8.05 38.95 -12.67
CA HIS A 24 -7.41 37.73 -13.13
C HIS A 24 -5.87 37.79 -13.02
N GLU A 25 -5.27 38.92 -13.37
CA GLU A 25 -3.81 39.15 -13.28
C GLU A 25 -3.30 39.26 -11.84
N LEU A 26 -4.11 39.77 -10.91
CA LEU A 26 -3.74 39.90 -9.50
C LEU A 26 -3.73 38.57 -8.74
N GLU A 27 -4.04 37.44 -9.41
CA GLU A 27 -4.09 36.09 -8.82
C GLU A 27 -4.80 36.06 -7.45
N LEU A 28 -5.83 36.91 -7.27
CA LEU A 28 -6.60 37.07 -6.02
C LEU A 28 -7.26 35.77 -5.58
N VAL A 29 -7.50 34.86 -6.53
CA VAL A 29 -7.84 33.48 -6.26
C VAL A 29 -6.54 32.67 -6.25
N PRO A 30 -6.07 32.22 -5.08
CA PRO A 30 -4.84 31.43 -4.99
C PRO A 30 -5.00 30.17 -5.82
N LYS A 31 -4.05 29.94 -6.74
CA LYS A 31 -3.95 28.69 -7.48
C LYS A 31 -3.56 27.60 -6.49
N ALA A 32 -4.42 26.60 -6.31
CA ALA A 32 -4.11 25.43 -5.51
C ALA A 32 -3.10 24.56 -6.28
N TYR A 33 -1.82 24.77 -6.02
CA TYR A 33 -0.77 23.86 -6.48
C TYR A 33 -0.80 22.62 -5.60
N ALA A 34 -1.13 21.46 -6.18
CA ALA A 34 -0.89 20.18 -5.55
C ALA A 34 0.63 19.98 -5.46
N THR A 35 1.21 20.37 -4.34
CA THR A 35 2.57 19.95 -4.00
C THR A 35 2.48 18.50 -3.60
N GLU A 36 3.14 17.62 -4.35
CA GLU A 36 3.46 16.29 -3.85
C GLU A 36 4.44 16.48 -2.71
N THR A 37 3.91 16.68 -1.50
CA THR A 37 4.68 16.53 -0.28
C THR A 37 5.13 15.08 -0.25
N THR A 38 6.33 14.82 -0.74
CA THR A 38 7.08 13.64 -0.33
C THR A 38 7.08 13.69 1.19
N PRO A 39 6.55 12.68 1.89
CA PRO A 39 6.39 12.74 3.34
C PRO A 39 7.79 12.77 3.97
N SER A 40 8.30 13.98 4.24
CA SER A 40 9.66 14.19 4.75
C SER A 40 9.78 14.02 6.26
N ASN A 41 8.74 13.52 6.92
CA ASN A 41 8.75 13.20 8.34
C ASN A 41 7.90 11.96 8.59
N LEU A 42 8.42 10.81 8.15
CA LEU A 42 7.93 9.53 8.64
C LEU A 42 8.49 9.36 10.05
N SER A 43 7.60 9.31 11.04
CA SER A 43 7.91 8.80 12.38
C SER A 43 8.70 7.50 12.24
N THR A 44 9.72 7.33 13.07
CA THR A 44 10.71 6.23 13.06
C THR A 44 10.12 4.80 13.13
N GLU A 45 8.80 4.66 13.22
CA GLU A 45 8.07 3.42 13.44
C GLU A 45 7.40 2.86 12.18
N TYR A 46 7.00 3.72 11.22
CA TYR A 46 6.34 3.29 9.98
C TYR A 46 6.78 4.12 8.78
N ALA A 47 7.05 3.45 7.67
CA ALA A 47 7.37 4.05 6.39
C ALA A 47 6.30 3.71 5.35
N LEU A 48 5.85 4.72 4.59
CA LEU A 48 5.04 4.49 3.40
C LEU A 48 5.97 4.04 2.27
N VAL A 49 5.82 2.79 1.84
CA VAL A 49 6.57 2.24 0.71
C VAL A 49 5.68 2.28 -0.53
N PRO A 50 6.12 2.94 -1.63
CA PRO A 50 5.34 2.98 -2.86
C PRO A 50 5.17 1.55 -3.40
N ILE A 51 3.95 1.22 -3.80
CA ILE A 51 3.64 -0.05 -4.49
C ILE A 51 3.90 0.10 -5.98
N SER A 52 4.36 -0.96 -6.63
CA SER A 52 4.54 -0.96 -8.09
C SER A 52 3.18 -0.88 -8.79
N GLU A 53 3.17 -0.50 -10.08
CA GLU A 53 1.94 -0.54 -10.91
C GLU A 53 1.33 -1.95 -11.01
N ALA A 54 2.15 -2.98 -10.80
CA ALA A 54 1.73 -4.38 -10.74
C ALA A 54 1.19 -4.80 -9.37
N ASN A 55 1.03 -3.87 -8.42
CA ASN A 55 0.66 -4.11 -7.02
C ASN A 55 1.62 -5.06 -6.29
N THR A 56 2.89 -5.06 -6.66
CA THR A 56 3.94 -5.83 -5.99
C THR A 56 4.80 -4.93 -5.10
N MET A 57 5.36 -5.51 -4.04
CA MET A 57 6.29 -4.84 -3.13
C MET A 57 7.45 -5.78 -2.84
N ASP A 58 8.66 -5.35 -3.20
CA ASP A 58 9.89 -6.08 -2.90
C ASP A 58 10.43 -5.59 -1.55
N VAL A 59 10.42 -6.47 -0.55
CA VAL A 59 10.88 -6.14 0.82
C VAL A 59 12.12 -6.95 1.15
N ARG A 60 13.20 -6.25 1.51
CA ARG A 60 14.41 -6.85 2.08
C ARG A 60 14.53 -6.38 3.52
N ILE A 61 14.43 -7.31 4.46
CA ILE A 61 14.60 -7.01 5.88
C ILE A 61 16.06 -7.28 6.27
N VAL A 62 16.74 -6.27 6.81
CA VAL A 62 18.16 -6.32 7.22
C VAL A 62 18.29 -5.83 8.66
N ASP A 63 19.32 -6.31 9.35
CA ASP A 63 19.74 -5.79 10.66
C ASP A 63 18.60 -5.69 11.69
N ILE A 64 17.69 -6.66 11.70
CA ILE A 64 16.65 -6.74 12.72
C ILE A 64 17.34 -7.05 14.05
N ASN A 65 17.32 -6.10 14.98
CA ASN A 65 17.78 -6.31 16.35
C ASN A 65 16.72 -7.07 17.18
N THR A 66 16.24 -8.19 16.63
CA THR A 66 15.51 -9.18 17.41
C THR A 66 16.57 -10.05 18.05
N TYR A 67 16.73 -9.94 19.37
CA TYR A 67 17.75 -10.68 20.11
C TYR A 67 17.70 -12.21 19.88
N ASP A 68 16.60 -12.76 19.35
CA ASP A 68 16.52 -14.19 18.98
C ASP A 68 15.64 -14.49 17.74
N GLU A 69 14.47 -13.87 17.54
CA GLU A 69 13.49 -14.32 16.52
C GLU A 69 12.70 -13.18 15.84
N LEU A 70 12.44 -13.33 14.53
CA LEU A 70 11.52 -12.48 13.76
C LEU A 70 10.10 -13.06 13.79
N ASN A 71 9.15 -12.32 14.35
CA ASN A 71 7.73 -12.68 14.33
C ASN A 71 7.05 -12.11 13.08
N VAL A 72 6.46 -12.99 12.25
CA VAL A 72 5.68 -12.62 11.06
C VAL A 72 4.30 -13.26 11.09
N ASN A 73 3.29 -12.51 10.65
CA ASN A 73 1.97 -13.04 10.37
C ASN A 73 1.79 -13.13 8.84
N LEU A 74 1.53 -14.33 8.34
CA LEU A 74 1.39 -14.59 6.92
C LEU A 74 -0.05 -15.01 6.62
N LYS A 75 -0.63 -14.45 5.56
CA LYS A 75 -1.96 -14.81 5.07
C LYS A 75 -1.87 -15.10 3.58
N SER A 76 -2.30 -16.29 3.16
CA SER A 76 -2.35 -16.72 1.75
C SER A 76 -0.98 -16.64 1.07
N VAL A 77 -0.09 -17.57 1.43
CA VAL A 77 1.27 -17.66 0.88
C VAL A 77 1.29 -18.67 -0.26
N ASP A 78 1.82 -18.25 -1.41
CA ASP A 78 2.17 -19.11 -2.53
C ASP A 78 3.64 -18.86 -2.88
N THR A 79 4.44 -19.92 -2.94
CA THR A 79 5.89 -19.83 -3.17
C THR A 79 6.27 -20.59 -4.43
N TYR A 80 7.19 -20.03 -5.20
CA TYR A 80 7.66 -20.68 -6.44
C TYR A 80 8.38 -22.00 -6.17
N ASP A 81 9.23 -22.00 -5.13
CA ASP A 81 9.96 -23.18 -4.67
C ASP A 81 9.41 -23.68 -3.33
N GLU A 82 9.76 -24.93 -2.99
CA GLU A 82 9.40 -25.54 -1.71
C GLU A 82 10.06 -24.82 -0.52
N VAL A 83 9.27 -24.51 0.50
CA VAL A 83 9.75 -23.92 1.75
C VAL A 83 9.92 -24.99 2.81
N LYS A 84 11.14 -25.14 3.32
CA LYS A 84 11.42 -26.00 4.48
C LYS A 84 11.01 -25.28 5.76
N VAL A 85 10.09 -25.88 6.50
CA VAL A 85 9.56 -25.33 7.76
C VAL A 85 9.78 -26.29 8.93
N ASN A 86 10.13 -25.73 10.09
CA ASN A 86 10.16 -26.47 11.35
C ASN A 86 8.94 -26.05 12.17
N ILE A 87 7.94 -26.91 12.25
CA ILE A 87 6.68 -26.60 12.91
C ILE A 87 6.71 -27.15 14.33
N LYS A 88 6.48 -26.28 15.32
CA LYS A 88 6.40 -26.67 16.74
C LYS A 88 4.97 -27.04 17.16
N SER A 89 3.99 -26.31 16.66
CA SER A 89 2.57 -26.51 16.97
C SER A 89 1.70 -26.03 15.82
N ILE A 90 0.58 -26.71 15.61
CA ILE A 90 -0.48 -26.30 14.68
C ILE A 90 -1.79 -26.28 15.46
N ASP A 91 -2.55 -25.20 15.32
CA ASP A 91 -3.89 -25.05 15.89
C ASP A 91 -4.85 -24.74 14.73
N THR A 92 -5.87 -25.58 14.58
CA THR A 92 -6.85 -25.53 13.48
C THR A 92 -8.23 -25.82 14.06
N SER A 93 -9.24 -25.15 13.52
CA SER A 93 -10.64 -25.36 13.92
C SER A 93 -11.24 -26.65 13.35
N ASP A 94 -10.63 -27.23 12.32
CA ASP A 94 -11.09 -28.43 11.61
C ASP A 94 -9.90 -29.37 11.29
N GLU A 95 -10.15 -30.47 10.59
CA GLU A 95 -9.15 -31.45 10.17
C GLU A 95 -8.02 -30.81 9.34
N LEU A 96 -6.77 -31.22 9.62
CA LEU A 96 -5.59 -30.82 8.86
C LEU A 96 -5.13 -31.98 7.98
N ASP A 97 -5.37 -31.86 6.68
CA ASP A 97 -4.87 -32.81 5.69
C ASP A 97 -3.38 -32.59 5.44
N VAL A 98 -2.57 -33.65 5.62
CA VAL A 98 -1.13 -33.63 5.35
C VAL A 98 -0.71 -34.83 4.52
N ASN A 99 0.17 -34.59 3.55
CA ASN A 99 0.84 -35.64 2.79
C ASN A 99 2.23 -35.87 3.39
N ILE A 100 2.49 -37.10 3.85
CA ILE A 100 3.76 -37.46 4.49
C ILE A 100 4.39 -38.61 3.70
N ASP A 101 5.63 -38.43 3.29
CA ASP A 101 6.40 -39.44 2.55
C ASP A 101 7.23 -40.32 3.51
N GLU A 102 7.76 -39.72 4.58
CA GLU A 102 8.68 -40.38 5.50
C GLU A 102 8.44 -39.96 6.96
N ILE A 103 8.52 -40.91 7.89
CA ILE A 103 8.52 -40.65 9.35
C ILE A 103 9.68 -41.40 9.99
N GLY A 104 10.54 -40.68 10.71
CA GLY A 104 11.58 -41.28 11.54
C GLY A 104 12.60 -42.15 10.78
N GLY A 105 12.90 -41.84 9.52
CA GLY A 105 13.83 -42.62 8.70
C GLY A 105 13.18 -43.71 7.83
N GLY A 106 11.85 -43.88 7.89
CA GLY A 106 11.11 -44.92 7.20
C GLY A 106 10.03 -44.37 6.27
N TRP A 107 10.00 -44.87 5.04
CA TRP A 107 8.97 -44.55 4.05
C TRP A 107 7.59 -45.02 4.49
N ILE A 108 6.55 -44.23 4.20
CA ILE A 108 5.16 -44.63 4.41
C ILE A 108 4.67 -45.41 3.21
N SER A 109 4.13 -46.61 3.45
CA SER A 109 3.43 -47.38 2.42
C SER A 109 1.95 -46.99 2.38
N ASN A 110 1.45 -46.69 1.17
CA ASN A 110 0.06 -46.27 0.95
C ASN A 110 -0.98 -47.23 1.57
N GLY A 111 -1.85 -46.70 2.42
CA GLY A 111 -3.13 -47.32 2.79
C GLY A 111 -3.25 -47.98 4.18
N GLY A 112 -2.19 -48.00 4.99
CA GLY A 112 -2.24 -48.53 6.36
C GLY A 112 -2.39 -47.43 7.42
N PRO A 113 -3.07 -47.69 8.56
CA PRO A 113 -3.13 -46.75 9.67
C PRO A 113 -1.72 -46.49 10.25
N ILE A 114 -1.38 -45.21 10.42
CA ILE A 114 -0.11 -44.78 11.04
C ILE A 114 -0.25 -44.83 12.55
N LYS A 115 0.67 -45.53 13.23
CA LYS A 115 0.68 -45.59 14.70
C LYS A 115 1.20 -44.27 15.25
N VAL A 116 0.34 -43.53 15.92
CA VAL A 116 0.68 -42.29 16.63
C VAL A 116 0.66 -42.51 18.14
N LYS A 117 1.49 -41.75 18.87
CA LYS A 117 1.43 -41.67 20.33
C LYS A 117 0.48 -40.53 20.68
N ILE A 118 -0.57 -40.85 21.41
CA ILE A 118 -1.49 -39.87 21.99
C ILE A 118 -1.09 -39.79 23.46
N ASP A 119 -0.73 -38.59 23.93
CA ASP A 119 -0.50 -38.29 25.34
C ASP A 119 -1.79 -37.75 25.99
#